data_AF-A0A3E0P4B7-F1
#
_entry.id   AF-A0A3E0P4B7-F1
#
_cell.length_a   1.000
_cell.length_b   1.000
_cell.length_c   1.000
_cell.angle_alpha   90.00
_cell.angle_beta   90.00
_cell.angle_gamma   90.00
#
_symmetry.space_group_name_H-M   'P 1'
#
loop_
_entity.id
_entity.type
_entity.pdbx_description
1 polymer ?
#
loop_
_entity_poly.entity_id
_entity_poly.type
_entity_poly.pdbx_seq_one_letter_code
_entity_poly.pdbx_strand_id
1 'polypeptide(L)'
;MPPRCLDRRPAPYRSSCMPRRYVVSLLLLAVALSSDSSFAGESNATTGTVEFAPVGDESAIPARFRLPAAEFRYRQEPQPTRGTVMSVSKVTFPSPVVTPHPNNNTVHCEYFCPTAEGTRPGVIVLHILGGDFDLARLFCRALAGRGVAALFLKMPYYGERREPGVDVRMISLDPEQTVSGMTQAVLDIRRAAAWLASRPEIDEDQIGIMGISLGGITSALAVSLEPRFHKAAFLLAGGDMGQVAWSSTEMAELREHWTSLGRTKEELFETLRPIDPVTYARPVAGREILMLNASNDEVVPPECTKSLWRAFGEPEIVWWDAGHYTAVRYLGQGAMRVVEFFEPESANAEESADAARAGR
;
A
#
# COMPACT_ATOMS: atom_id res chain seq x y z
N MET A 1 -10.81 41.00 70.24
CA MET A 1 -10.58 41.27 68.81
C MET A 1 -9.38 40.44 68.34
N PRO A 2 -9.60 39.45 67.46
CA PRO A 2 -8.58 38.52 66.97
C PRO A 2 -7.89 39.05 65.68
N PRO A 3 -6.84 38.38 65.17
CA PRO A 3 -5.68 39.06 64.56
C PRO A 3 -5.60 39.01 63.01
N ARG A 4 -4.84 39.99 62.49
CA ARG A 4 -3.91 39.98 61.34
C ARG A 4 -4.30 39.18 60.08
N CYS A 5 -4.78 39.89 59.06
CA CYS A 5 -4.70 39.45 57.66
C CYS A 5 -3.25 39.50 57.17
N LEU A 6 -2.71 38.33 56.80
CA LEU A 6 -1.47 38.21 56.04
C LEU A 6 -1.77 38.20 54.54
N ASP A 7 -1.06 39.11 53.89
CA ASP A 7 -0.79 39.30 52.47
C ASP A 7 -0.67 37.96 51.69
N ARG A 8 -1.51 37.74 50.67
CA ARG A 8 -1.34 36.69 49.66
C ARG A 8 -1.34 37.30 48.27
N ARG A 9 -0.14 37.57 47.77
CA ARG A 9 0.13 37.77 46.34
C ARG A 9 -0.21 36.50 45.57
N PRO A 10 -0.78 36.58 44.35
CA PRO A 10 -0.95 35.43 43.49
C PRO A 10 0.40 34.96 42.94
N ALA A 11 0.67 33.66 43.03
CA ALA A 11 1.86 33.02 42.49
C ALA A 11 1.85 33.06 40.94
N PRO A 12 3.01 33.24 40.29
CA PRO A 12 3.09 33.25 38.83
C PRO A 12 2.87 31.85 38.24
N TYR A 13 2.06 31.82 37.19
CA TYR A 13 1.79 30.68 36.32
C TYR A 13 3.13 30.08 35.83
N ARG A 14 3.47 28.88 36.32
CA ARG A 14 4.61 28.12 35.80
C ARG A 14 4.20 27.52 34.45
N SER A 15 4.80 28.06 33.39
CA SER A 15 4.85 27.46 32.06
C SER A 15 5.53 26.09 32.12
N SER A 16 4.75 25.02 32.08
CA SER A 16 5.26 23.67 31.89
C SER A 16 5.62 23.46 30.42
N CYS A 17 6.91 23.17 30.21
CA CYS A 17 7.53 22.78 28.95
C CYS A 17 6.71 21.76 28.16
N MET A 18 6.47 22.05 26.88
CA MET A 18 6.13 21.05 25.87
C MET A 18 7.29 20.04 25.73
N PRO A 19 7.02 18.73 25.56
CA PRO A 19 8.05 17.81 25.13
C PRO A 19 8.37 18.05 23.65
N ARG A 20 9.65 18.31 23.38
CA ARG A 20 10.24 18.38 22.04
C ARG A 20 9.89 17.12 21.25
N ARG A 21 9.03 17.26 20.23
CA ARG A 21 8.90 16.27 19.15
C ARG A 21 10.16 16.33 18.30
N TYR A 22 10.91 15.24 18.22
CA TYR A 22 11.94 15.08 17.20
C TYR A 22 11.23 14.85 15.86
N VAL A 23 10.96 15.94 15.14
CA VAL A 23 10.67 15.86 13.71
C VAL A 23 12.01 15.72 13.01
N VAL A 24 12.33 14.52 12.53
CA VAL A 24 13.42 14.34 11.57
C VAL A 24 12.91 14.88 10.24
N SER A 25 13.06 16.19 10.03
CA SER A 25 12.86 16.80 8.72
C SER A 25 14.00 16.40 7.81
N LEU A 26 13.75 15.44 6.91
CA LEU A 26 14.59 15.22 5.73
C LEU A 26 14.42 16.41 4.79
N LEU A 27 15.33 17.39 4.92
CA LEU A 27 15.49 18.50 3.97
C LEU A 27 16.10 17.97 2.68
N LEU A 28 15.28 17.73 1.65
CA LEU A 28 15.73 17.65 0.27
C LEU A 28 15.59 19.04 -0.37
N LEU A 29 16.72 19.59 -0.79
CA LEU A 29 16.83 20.90 -1.41
C LEU A 29 16.19 20.86 -2.82
N ALA A 30 14.95 21.32 -2.95
CA ALA A 30 14.31 21.53 -4.24
C ALA A 30 14.78 22.86 -4.84
N VAL A 31 15.61 22.81 -5.88
CA VAL A 31 15.88 23.97 -6.73
C VAL A 31 14.67 24.17 -7.63
N ALA A 32 13.85 25.17 -7.32
CA ALA A 32 12.76 25.61 -8.17
C ALA A 32 13.33 26.33 -9.39
N LEU A 33 13.30 25.68 -10.55
CA LEU A 33 13.28 26.37 -11.84
C LEU A 33 11.82 26.43 -12.28
N SER A 34 11.23 27.62 -12.14
CA SER A 34 9.94 27.97 -12.70
C SER A 34 10.05 28.01 -14.22
N SER A 35 9.30 27.14 -14.88
CA SER A 35 8.87 27.36 -16.25
C SER A 35 7.35 27.29 -16.28
N ASP A 36 6.73 28.47 -16.26
CA ASP A 36 5.35 28.64 -16.71
C ASP A 36 5.26 28.17 -18.17
N SER A 37 4.40 27.20 -18.43
CA SER A 37 3.92 26.89 -19.76
C SER A 37 2.55 26.24 -19.64
N SER A 38 1.53 27.08 -19.62
CA SER A 38 0.15 26.72 -19.89
C SER A 38 0.02 26.19 -21.32
N PHE A 39 0.10 24.86 -21.49
CA PHE A 39 -0.37 24.19 -22.70
C PHE A 39 -1.74 23.60 -22.40
N ALA A 40 -2.79 24.29 -22.86
CA ALA A 40 -4.09 23.68 -23.09
C ALA A 40 -3.96 22.75 -24.32
N GLY A 41 -3.45 21.54 -24.09
CA GLY A 41 -3.46 20.46 -25.08
C GLY A 41 -4.79 19.71 -25.00
N GLU A 42 -5.34 19.35 -26.16
CA GLU A 42 -6.45 18.40 -26.25
C GLU A 42 -6.13 17.16 -25.40
N SER A 43 -7.05 16.80 -24.50
CA SER A 43 -6.86 15.67 -23.60
C SER A 43 -6.83 14.39 -24.44
N ASN A 44 -5.63 13.85 -24.71
CA ASN A 44 -5.39 12.51 -25.28
C ASN A 44 -5.83 11.35 -24.36
N ALA A 45 -6.78 11.61 -23.46
CA ALA A 45 -7.32 10.61 -22.57
C ALA A 45 -8.22 9.66 -23.35
N THR A 46 -7.95 8.37 -23.21
CA THR A 46 -8.80 7.32 -23.73
C THR A 46 -9.78 6.89 -22.64
N THR A 47 -10.97 6.47 -23.07
CA THR A 47 -11.93 5.81 -22.19
C THR A 47 -12.16 4.40 -22.69
N GLY A 48 -12.50 3.52 -21.77
CA GLY A 48 -12.83 2.15 -22.11
C GLY A 48 -13.65 1.51 -21.01
N THR A 49 -13.92 0.24 -21.21
CA THR A 49 -14.78 -0.56 -20.35
C THR A 49 -14.04 -1.83 -19.96
N VAL A 50 -14.22 -2.27 -18.72
CA VAL A 50 -13.73 -3.54 -18.21
C VAL A 50 -14.89 -4.29 -17.58
N GLU A 51 -15.01 -5.57 -17.89
CA GLU A 51 -15.90 -6.48 -17.18
C GLU A 51 -15.13 -7.09 -16.00
N PHE A 52 -15.58 -6.82 -14.78
CA PHE A 52 -15.17 -7.61 -13.63
C PHE A 52 -16.03 -8.86 -13.58
N ALA A 53 -15.41 -10.04 -13.66
CA ALA A 53 -16.02 -11.32 -13.34
C ALA A 53 -15.29 -11.96 -12.15
N PRO A 54 -16.00 -12.45 -11.11
CA PRO A 54 -15.40 -13.26 -10.07
C PRO A 54 -14.65 -14.46 -10.66
N VAL A 55 -13.45 -14.72 -10.16
CA VAL A 55 -12.69 -15.93 -10.51
C VAL A 55 -12.90 -16.94 -9.39
N GLY A 56 -13.27 -18.18 -9.73
CA GLY A 56 -13.55 -19.22 -8.74
C GLY A 56 -14.87 -19.00 -7.96
N ASP A 57 -14.94 -19.58 -6.76
CA ASP A 57 -16.13 -19.52 -5.92
C ASP A 57 -16.16 -18.28 -5.04
N GLU A 58 -16.83 -17.23 -5.51
CA GLU A 58 -17.04 -15.97 -4.80
C GLU A 58 -17.77 -16.15 -3.44
N SER A 59 -18.51 -17.25 -3.26
CA SER A 59 -19.19 -17.53 -1.99
C SER A 59 -18.20 -17.90 -0.87
N ALA A 60 -17.02 -18.42 -1.22
CA ALA A 60 -15.93 -18.71 -0.31
C ALA A 60 -15.19 -17.44 0.19
N ILE A 61 -15.37 -16.31 -0.50
CA ILE A 61 -14.88 -14.99 -0.05
C ILE A 61 -15.82 -14.46 1.03
N PRO A 62 -15.32 -13.90 2.15
CA PRO A 62 -16.15 -13.29 3.18
C PRO A 62 -17.04 -12.20 2.59
N ALA A 63 -18.30 -12.12 3.04
CA ALA A 63 -19.33 -11.26 2.45
C ALA A 63 -18.90 -9.80 2.23
N ARG A 64 -18.11 -9.22 3.15
CA ARG A 64 -17.61 -7.84 3.04
C ARG A 64 -16.65 -7.58 1.88
N PHE A 65 -15.98 -8.63 1.39
CA PHE A 65 -15.02 -8.55 0.30
C PHE A 65 -15.56 -9.11 -1.00
N ARG A 66 -16.82 -9.57 -1.04
CA ARG A 66 -17.44 -10.08 -2.25
C ARG A 66 -17.69 -8.94 -3.23
N LEU A 67 -17.43 -9.18 -4.51
CA LEU A 67 -17.66 -8.24 -5.59
C LEU A 67 -18.46 -8.97 -6.67
N PRO A 68 -19.72 -8.57 -6.96
CA PRO A 68 -20.49 -9.20 -8.02
C PRO A 68 -19.89 -8.89 -9.40
N ALA A 69 -20.21 -9.72 -10.38
CA ALA A 69 -19.86 -9.43 -11.77
C ALA A 69 -20.48 -8.08 -12.18
N ALA A 70 -19.65 -7.20 -12.75
CA ALA A 70 -20.07 -5.85 -13.12
C ALA A 70 -19.14 -5.25 -14.16
N GLU A 71 -19.75 -4.52 -15.08
CA GLU A 71 -19.02 -3.64 -16.00
C GLU A 71 -18.65 -2.33 -15.30
N PHE A 72 -17.44 -1.82 -15.54
CA PHE A 72 -17.05 -0.47 -15.13
C PHE A 72 -16.25 0.25 -16.21
N ARG A 73 -16.46 1.56 -16.31
CA ARG A 73 -15.70 2.44 -17.21
C ARG A 73 -14.43 2.92 -16.55
N TYR A 74 -13.36 3.01 -17.35
CA TYR A 74 -12.12 3.66 -16.94
C TYR A 74 -11.78 4.82 -17.87
N ARG A 75 -10.98 5.76 -17.36
CA ARG A 75 -10.30 6.81 -18.13
C ARG A 75 -8.80 6.65 -17.96
N GLN A 76 -8.05 6.72 -19.04
CA GLN A 76 -6.59 6.62 -19.05
C GLN A 76 -6.01 7.84 -19.77
N GLU A 77 -5.17 8.60 -19.08
CA GLU A 77 -4.57 9.84 -19.58
C GLU A 77 -3.05 9.72 -19.59
N PRO A 78 -2.41 9.69 -20.78
CA PRO A 78 -0.95 9.68 -20.89
C PRO A 78 -0.30 10.83 -20.11
N GLN A 79 0.81 10.55 -19.44
CA GLN A 79 1.61 11.54 -18.74
C GLN A 79 2.95 11.72 -19.46
N PRO A 80 3.51 12.94 -19.52
CA PRO A 80 4.83 13.16 -20.09
C PRO A 80 5.91 12.34 -19.37
N THR A 81 6.70 11.59 -20.14
CA THR A 81 7.89 10.88 -19.65
C THR A 81 9.14 11.41 -20.33
N ARG A 82 10.27 11.44 -19.60
CA ARG A 82 11.56 11.91 -20.14
C ARG A 82 12.37 10.83 -20.89
N GLY A 83 11.90 9.58 -20.89
CA GLY A 83 12.61 8.44 -21.48
C GLY A 83 11.67 7.53 -22.28
N THR A 84 12.25 6.66 -23.10
CA THR A 84 11.53 5.80 -24.05
C THR A 84 11.30 4.38 -23.57
N VAL A 85 11.88 3.98 -22.42
CA VAL A 85 11.82 2.60 -21.89
C VAL A 85 10.44 2.25 -21.31
N MET A 86 9.70 3.25 -20.84
CA MET A 86 8.36 3.08 -20.28
C MET A 86 7.47 4.27 -20.61
N SER A 87 6.18 4.00 -20.77
CA SER A 87 5.12 4.98 -20.77
C SER A 87 4.51 5.11 -19.37
N VAL A 88 3.99 6.29 -19.04
CA VAL A 88 3.24 6.52 -17.79
C VAL A 88 1.89 7.10 -18.14
N SER A 89 0.83 6.65 -17.48
CA SER A 89 -0.52 7.21 -17.63
C SER A 89 -1.23 7.26 -16.28
N LYS A 90 -2.10 8.25 -16.10
CA LYS A 90 -3.07 8.26 -15.00
C LYS A 90 -4.26 7.41 -15.41
N VAL A 91 -4.71 6.53 -14.53
CA VAL A 91 -5.88 5.70 -14.75
C VAL A 91 -6.88 5.96 -13.64
N THR A 92 -8.14 6.16 -13.99
CA THR A 92 -9.23 6.27 -13.02
C THR A 92 -10.40 5.37 -13.39
N PHE A 93 -11.08 4.84 -12.38
CA PHE A 93 -12.31 4.07 -12.51
C PHE A 93 -13.13 4.18 -11.21
N PRO A 94 -14.45 3.92 -11.22
CA PRO A 94 -15.25 4.01 -10.00
C PRO A 94 -14.83 2.94 -8.99
N SER A 95 -14.78 3.31 -7.72
CA SER A 95 -14.73 2.36 -6.60
C SER A 95 -16.04 1.55 -6.58
N PRO A 96 -16.01 0.25 -6.24
CA PRO A 96 -17.23 -0.54 -6.01
C PRO A 96 -17.96 -0.13 -4.72
N VAL A 97 -17.27 0.58 -3.83
CA VAL A 97 -17.85 1.16 -2.61
C VAL A 97 -18.21 2.62 -2.86
N VAL A 98 -19.43 2.98 -2.49
CA VAL A 98 -19.91 4.37 -2.49
C VAL A 98 -19.94 4.87 -1.04
N THR A 99 -19.21 5.95 -0.79
CA THR A 99 -19.12 6.64 0.50
C THR A 99 -19.76 8.04 0.38
N PRO A 100 -20.05 8.70 1.52
CA PRO A 100 -20.48 10.11 1.52
C PRO A 100 -19.45 11.11 0.99
N HIS A 101 -18.23 10.68 0.67
CA HIS A 101 -17.14 11.49 0.12
C HIS A 101 -16.93 11.18 -1.36
N PRO A 102 -17.54 11.95 -2.30
CA PRO A 102 -17.44 11.71 -3.73
C PRO A 102 -16.01 11.49 -4.26
N ASN A 103 -15.02 12.22 -3.76
CA ASN A 103 -13.62 12.05 -4.20
C ASN A 103 -13.10 10.64 -3.90
N ASN A 104 -13.54 10.05 -2.78
CA ASN A 104 -13.12 8.72 -2.37
C ASN A 104 -13.78 7.62 -3.21
N ASN A 105 -14.85 7.93 -3.96
CA ASN A 105 -15.59 6.98 -4.78
C ASN A 105 -14.97 6.79 -6.19
N THR A 106 -13.86 7.49 -6.48
CA THR A 106 -13.03 7.24 -7.66
C THR A 106 -11.71 6.63 -7.23
N VAL A 107 -11.32 5.52 -7.86
CA VAL A 107 -9.99 4.94 -7.71
C VAL A 107 -9.03 5.69 -8.63
N HIS A 108 -7.90 6.12 -8.08
CA HIS A 108 -6.86 6.81 -8.82
C HIS A 108 -5.60 5.94 -8.86
N CYS A 109 -5.09 5.71 -10.07
CA CYS A 109 -3.89 4.94 -10.31
C CYS A 109 -2.91 5.67 -11.23
N GLU A 110 -1.64 5.29 -11.15
CA GLU A 110 -0.60 5.62 -12.14
C GLU A 110 -0.09 4.30 -12.73
N TYR A 111 -0.23 4.13 -14.04
CA TYR A 111 0.17 2.94 -14.77
C TYR A 111 1.49 3.19 -15.50
N PHE A 112 2.51 2.41 -15.13
CA PHE A 112 3.86 2.40 -15.68
C PHE A 112 3.99 1.17 -16.57
N CYS A 113 4.02 1.38 -17.88
CA CYS A 113 4.01 0.30 -18.84
C CYS A 113 5.31 0.29 -19.66
N PRO A 114 6.08 -0.81 -19.66
CA PRO A 114 7.23 -0.97 -20.55
C PRO A 114 6.85 -0.72 -22.01
N THR A 115 7.76 -0.16 -22.82
CA THR A 115 7.47 0.10 -24.24
C THR A 115 7.88 -1.04 -25.17
N ALA A 116 8.66 -2.00 -24.68
CA ALA A 116 9.01 -3.20 -25.43
C ALA A 116 7.75 -3.98 -25.85
N GLU A 117 7.82 -4.67 -26.99
CA GLU A 117 6.73 -5.51 -27.48
C GLU A 117 6.60 -6.82 -26.68
N GLY A 118 5.42 -7.44 -26.74
CA GLY A 118 5.14 -8.73 -26.07
C GLY A 118 4.31 -8.62 -24.80
N THR A 119 3.82 -9.76 -24.31
CA THR A 119 3.13 -9.85 -23.01
C THR A 119 4.13 -9.79 -21.87
N ARG A 120 3.69 -9.35 -20.69
CA ARG A 120 4.56 -9.15 -19.53
C ARG A 120 3.81 -9.34 -18.20
N PRO A 121 4.52 -9.58 -17.08
CA PRO A 121 3.93 -9.54 -15.76
C PRO A 121 3.36 -8.15 -15.44
N GLY A 122 2.28 -8.13 -14.65
CA GLY A 122 1.62 -6.92 -14.17
C GLY A 122 1.53 -6.90 -12.66
N VAL A 123 2.03 -5.84 -12.01
CA VAL A 123 2.07 -5.74 -10.54
C VAL A 123 1.30 -4.53 -10.06
N ILE A 124 0.36 -4.73 -9.12
CA ILE A 124 -0.25 -3.63 -8.39
C ILE A 124 0.67 -3.21 -7.25
N VAL A 125 0.91 -1.91 -7.09
CA VAL A 125 1.80 -1.36 -6.05
C VAL A 125 1.01 -0.49 -5.09
N LEU A 126 1.16 -0.73 -3.78
CA LEU A 126 0.49 0.01 -2.70
C LEU A 126 1.48 0.82 -1.84
N HIS A 127 1.07 2.04 -1.48
CA HIS A 127 1.90 2.99 -0.71
C HIS A 127 1.82 2.78 0.81
N ILE A 128 2.71 3.47 1.54
CA ILE A 128 2.79 3.47 3.01
C ILE A 128 1.67 4.30 3.68
N LEU A 129 1.51 4.16 5.01
CA LEU A 129 0.51 4.89 5.81
C LEU A 129 0.56 6.41 5.63
N GLY A 130 1.76 6.99 5.50
CA GLY A 130 1.95 8.43 5.34
C GLY A 130 1.51 8.98 3.97
N GLY A 131 1.17 8.12 3.00
CA GLY A 131 0.83 8.55 1.65
C GLY A 131 2.02 9.05 0.83
N ASP A 132 3.25 8.61 1.16
CA ASP A 132 4.41 8.88 0.31
C ASP A 132 4.26 8.10 -1.00
N PHE A 133 3.90 8.84 -2.04
CA PHE A 133 3.70 8.30 -3.38
C PHE A 133 5.00 8.15 -4.15
N ASP A 134 6.07 8.85 -3.76
CA ASP A 134 7.34 8.79 -4.48
C ASP A 134 8.06 7.47 -4.21
N LEU A 135 7.92 6.92 -3.00
CA LEU A 135 8.39 5.57 -2.71
C LEU A 135 7.67 4.52 -3.58
N ALA A 136 6.34 4.58 -3.70
CA ALA A 136 5.58 3.67 -4.56
C ALA A 136 5.97 3.83 -6.04
N ARG A 137 6.13 5.07 -6.52
CA ARG A 137 6.61 5.37 -7.88
C ARG A 137 8.02 4.86 -8.15
N LEU A 138 8.90 4.87 -7.14
CA LEU A 138 10.26 4.32 -7.25
C LEU A 138 10.20 2.82 -7.58
N PHE A 139 9.39 2.04 -6.85
CA PHE A 139 9.17 0.63 -7.16
C PHE A 139 8.53 0.43 -8.54
N CYS A 140 7.54 1.25 -8.91
CA CYS A 140 6.92 1.17 -10.23
C CYS A 140 7.91 1.41 -11.38
N ARG A 141 8.81 2.38 -11.22
CA ARG A 141 9.86 2.66 -12.21
C ARG A 141 10.90 1.55 -12.27
N ALA A 142 11.28 0.98 -11.13
CA ALA A 142 12.22 -0.13 -11.07
C ALA A 142 11.66 -1.36 -11.80
N LEU A 143 10.40 -1.72 -11.50
CA LEU A 143 9.67 -2.81 -12.17
C LEU A 143 9.54 -2.55 -13.68
N ALA A 144 9.01 -1.39 -14.08
CA ALA A 144 8.80 -1.07 -15.50
C ALA A 144 10.12 -0.95 -16.27
N GLY A 145 11.20 -0.51 -15.64
CA GLY A 145 12.53 -0.47 -16.23
C GLY A 145 13.11 -1.86 -16.54
N ARG A 146 12.54 -2.92 -15.94
CA ARG A 146 12.94 -4.31 -16.11
C ARG A 146 11.85 -5.19 -16.72
N GLY A 147 10.93 -4.55 -17.46
CA GLY A 147 9.92 -5.27 -18.25
C GLY A 147 8.67 -5.68 -17.49
N VAL A 148 8.52 -5.33 -16.21
CA VAL A 148 7.32 -5.62 -15.42
C VAL A 148 6.41 -4.41 -15.39
N ALA A 149 5.18 -4.51 -15.89
CA ALA A 149 4.23 -3.41 -15.81
C ALA A 149 3.80 -3.17 -14.35
N ALA A 150 3.64 -1.91 -13.96
CA ALA A 150 3.29 -1.55 -12.58
C ALA A 150 2.10 -0.59 -12.54
N LEU A 151 1.08 -0.95 -11.75
CA LEU A 151 -0.09 -0.12 -11.49
C LEU A 151 -0.04 0.37 -10.04
N PHE A 152 0.41 1.59 -9.84
CA PHE A 152 0.35 2.24 -8.53
C PHE A 152 -1.09 2.63 -8.20
N LEU A 153 -1.68 2.04 -7.17
CA LEU A 153 -3.05 2.34 -6.72
C LEU A 153 -3.03 3.22 -5.46
N LYS A 154 -3.79 4.32 -5.49
CA LYS A 154 -3.99 5.20 -4.33
C LYS A 154 -5.13 4.67 -3.47
N MET A 155 -4.81 4.28 -2.23
CA MET A 155 -5.77 3.68 -1.30
C MET A 155 -6.81 4.72 -0.83
N PRO A 156 -7.94 4.30 -0.24
CA PRO A 156 -9.02 5.20 0.18
C PRO A 156 -8.53 6.36 1.05
N TYR A 157 -9.11 7.55 0.86
CA TYR A 157 -8.76 8.76 1.61
C TYR A 157 -7.28 9.21 1.53
N TYR A 158 -6.56 8.84 0.47
CA TYR A 158 -5.23 9.37 0.13
C TYR A 158 -5.24 10.19 -1.15
N GLY A 159 -4.38 11.23 -1.20
CA GLY A 159 -4.21 12.06 -2.39
C GLY A 159 -5.54 12.65 -2.88
N GLU A 160 -5.83 12.45 -4.16
CA GLU A 160 -7.06 12.88 -4.83
C GLU A 160 -8.32 12.30 -4.21
N ARG A 161 -8.23 11.16 -3.51
CA ARG A 161 -9.37 10.49 -2.86
C ARG A 161 -9.78 11.14 -1.55
N ARG A 162 -9.04 12.14 -1.08
CA ARG A 162 -9.35 12.88 0.14
C ARG A 162 -9.81 14.30 -0.18
N GLU A 163 -11.00 14.64 0.30
CA GLU A 163 -11.53 15.99 0.18
C GLU A 163 -10.69 16.99 1.01
N PRO A 164 -10.32 18.15 0.44
CA PRO A 164 -9.66 19.21 1.18
C PRO A 164 -10.51 19.63 2.41
N GLY A 165 -9.88 19.70 3.58
CA GLY A 165 -10.54 20.11 4.82
C GLY A 165 -11.35 19.03 5.52
N VAL A 166 -11.47 17.82 4.94
CA VAL A 166 -12.13 16.68 5.58
C VAL A 166 -11.09 15.81 6.31
N ASP A 167 -11.35 15.53 7.59
CA ASP A 167 -10.44 14.76 8.44
C ASP A 167 -10.81 13.27 8.54
N VAL A 168 -11.12 12.66 7.40
CA VAL A 168 -11.34 11.21 7.29
C VAL A 168 -10.05 10.53 6.80
N ARG A 169 -9.76 9.34 7.30
CA ARG A 169 -8.62 8.50 6.90
C ARG A 169 -9.06 7.06 6.74
N MET A 170 -8.32 6.33 5.90
CA MET A 170 -8.43 4.87 5.83
C MET A 170 -7.99 4.20 7.13
N ILE A 171 -6.95 4.70 7.80
CA ILE A 171 -6.57 4.27 9.15
C ILE A 171 -6.92 5.41 10.11
N SER A 172 -7.92 5.19 10.95
CA SER A 172 -8.60 6.21 11.76
C SER A 172 -8.54 5.85 13.25
N LEU A 173 -8.75 6.86 14.12
CA LEU A 173 -8.92 6.66 15.57
C LEU A 173 -10.17 5.84 15.90
N ASP A 174 -11.12 5.76 14.97
CA ASP A 174 -12.25 4.84 15.00
C ASP A 174 -11.88 3.56 14.23
N PRO A 175 -11.68 2.41 14.92
CA PRO A 175 -11.33 1.16 14.27
C PRO A 175 -12.37 0.67 13.25
N GLU A 176 -13.65 1.02 13.39
CA GLU A 176 -14.69 0.65 12.41
C GLU A 176 -14.53 1.40 11.09
N GLN A 177 -14.07 2.64 11.14
CA GLN A 177 -13.67 3.38 9.93
C GLN A 177 -12.44 2.74 9.30
N THR A 178 -11.51 2.24 10.12
CA THR A 178 -10.36 1.47 9.63
C THR A 178 -10.78 0.21 8.89
N VAL A 179 -11.70 -0.55 9.47
CA VAL A 179 -12.32 -1.73 8.84
C VAL A 179 -12.98 -1.37 7.51
N SER A 180 -13.74 -0.27 7.48
CA SER A 180 -14.43 0.21 6.28
C SER A 180 -13.44 0.64 5.18
N GLY A 181 -12.41 1.40 5.54
CA GLY A 181 -11.36 1.86 4.63
C GLY A 181 -10.55 0.72 4.02
N MET A 182 -10.10 -0.25 4.84
CA MET A 182 -9.39 -1.44 4.35
C MET A 182 -10.28 -2.35 3.50
N THR A 183 -11.57 -2.43 3.81
CA THR A 183 -12.52 -3.17 2.97
C THR A 183 -12.67 -2.54 1.60
N GLN A 184 -12.83 -1.22 1.53
CA GLN A 184 -12.86 -0.51 0.26
C GLN A 184 -11.55 -0.69 -0.51
N ALA A 185 -10.40 -0.61 0.15
CA ALA A 185 -9.10 -0.79 -0.49
C ALA A 185 -8.99 -2.17 -1.17
N VAL A 186 -9.39 -3.25 -0.49
CA VAL A 186 -9.39 -4.60 -1.08
C VAL A 186 -10.32 -4.66 -2.29
N LEU A 187 -11.54 -4.14 -2.19
CA LEU A 187 -12.48 -4.17 -3.31
C LEU A 187 -12.00 -3.33 -4.52
N ASP A 188 -11.33 -2.20 -4.26
CA ASP A 188 -10.65 -1.39 -5.28
C ASP A 188 -9.54 -2.18 -5.96
N ILE A 189 -8.71 -2.90 -5.17
CA ILE A 189 -7.61 -3.74 -5.67
C ILE A 189 -8.14 -4.87 -6.56
N ARG A 190 -9.25 -5.54 -6.17
CA ARG A 190 -9.89 -6.57 -7.00
C ARG A 190 -10.32 -6.03 -8.36
N ARG A 191 -10.93 -4.84 -8.36
CA ARG A 191 -11.30 -4.13 -9.60
C ARG A 191 -10.08 -3.71 -10.42
N ALA A 192 -9.02 -3.26 -9.76
CA ALA A 192 -7.75 -2.89 -10.39
C ALA A 192 -7.06 -4.11 -11.02
N ALA A 193 -7.12 -5.28 -10.39
CA ALA A 193 -6.58 -6.53 -10.93
C ALA A 193 -7.32 -6.94 -12.21
N ALA A 194 -8.65 -6.82 -12.25
CA ALA A 194 -9.41 -7.04 -13.48
C ALA A 194 -9.08 -6.00 -14.58
N TRP A 195 -8.89 -4.73 -14.21
CA TRP A 195 -8.43 -3.72 -15.17
C TRP A 195 -7.05 -4.08 -15.74
N LEU A 196 -6.10 -4.49 -14.89
CA LEU A 196 -4.76 -4.86 -15.30
C LEU A 196 -4.77 -6.11 -16.20
N ALA A 197 -5.55 -7.14 -15.85
CA ALA A 197 -5.73 -8.35 -16.66
C ALA A 197 -6.33 -8.06 -18.04
N SER A 198 -7.18 -7.04 -18.16
CA SER A 198 -7.81 -6.69 -19.45
C SER A 198 -6.87 -5.97 -20.44
N ARG A 199 -5.64 -5.68 -20.03
CA ARG A 199 -4.66 -4.99 -20.89
C ARG A 199 -4.03 -5.99 -21.86
N PRO A 200 -3.98 -5.71 -23.18
CA PRO A 200 -3.45 -6.65 -24.16
C PRO A 200 -1.95 -6.95 -23.97
N GLU A 201 -1.21 -6.04 -23.32
CA GLU A 201 0.20 -6.22 -23.04
C GLU A 201 0.53 -6.99 -21.75
N ILE A 202 -0.49 -7.33 -20.95
CA ILE A 202 -0.33 -8.04 -19.68
C ILE A 202 -0.63 -9.52 -19.86
N ASP A 203 0.24 -10.37 -19.33
CA ASP A 203 -0.02 -11.79 -19.16
C ASP A 203 -0.92 -11.97 -17.92
N GLU A 204 -2.15 -12.44 -18.13
CA GLU A 204 -3.14 -12.60 -17.05
C GLU A 204 -2.75 -13.65 -16.00
N ASP A 205 -1.87 -14.59 -16.37
CA ASP A 205 -1.32 -15.62 -15.47
C ASP A 205 -0.12 -15.08 -14.65
N GLN A 206 0.34 -13.85 -14.92
CA GLN A 206 1.48 -13.23 -14.24
C GLN A 206 1.11 -11.91 -13.56
N ILE A 207 -0.09 -11.86 -12.99
CA ILE A 207 -0.53 -10.74 -12.18
C ILE A 207 -0.08 -10.91 -10.72
N GLY A 208 0.49 -9.84 -10.17
CA GLY A 208 0.98 -9.80 -8.80
C GLY A 208 0.62 -8.52 -8.05
N ILE A 209 1.00 -8.49 -6.78
CA ILE A 209 0.79 -7.33 -5.91
C ILE A 209 1.96 -7.12 -4.97
N MET A 210 2.32 -5.88 -4.72
CA MET A 210 3.27 -5.52 -3.69
C MET A 210 2.84 -4.30 -2.89
N GLY A 211 3.38 -4.19 -1.69
CA GLY A 211 3.21 -3.00 -0.89
C GLY A 211 4.17 -2.92 0.29
N ILE A 212 4.23 -1.73 0.86
CA ILE A 212 5.17 -1.39 1.93
C ILE A 212 4.38 -0.97 3.17
N SER A 213 4.74 -1.51 4.34
CA SER A 213 4.07 -1.22 5.61
C SER A 213 2.55 -1.45 5.51
N LEU A 214 1.72 -0.42 5.70
CA LEU A 214 0.28 -0.50 5.45
C LEU A 214 -0.08 -1.10 4.08
N GLY A 215 0.64 -0.70 3.02
CA GLY A 215 0.46 -1.27 1.69
C GLY A 215 0.79 -2.76 1.65
N GLY A 216 1.79 -3.22 2.41
CA GLY A 216 2.16 -4.63 2.49
C GLY A 216 1.13 -5.46 3.25
N ILE A 217 0.59 -4.93 4.37
CA ILE A 217 -0.52 -5.54 5.13
C ILE A 217 -1.76 -5.64 4.24
N THR A 218 -2.10 -4.56 3.53
CA THR A 218 -3.24 -4.53 2.60
C THR A 218 -3.03 -5.48 1.42
N SER A 219 -1.80 -5.62 0.92
CA SER A 219 -1.45 -6.59 -0.12
C SER A 219 -1.61 -8.04 0.36
N ALA A 220 -1.21 -8.33 1.60
CA ALA A 220 -1.38 -9.64 2.23
C ALA A 220 -2.86 -10.01 2.42
N LEU A 221 -3.69 -9.02 2.78
CA LEU A 221 -5.13 -9.20 2.83
C LEU A 221 -5.69 -9.46 1.42
N ALA A 222 -5.31 -8.64 0.44
CA ALA A 222 -5.82 -8.72 -0.93
C ALA A 222 -5.43 -10.02 -1.65
N VAL A 223 -4.19 -10.51 -1.50
CA VAL A 223 -3.77 -11.80 -2.11
C VAL A 223 -4.60 -12.96 -1.58
N SER A 224 -5.06 -12.89 -0.33
CA SER A 224 -5.91 -13.92 0.27
C SER A 224 -7.33 -13.94 -0.29
N LEU A 225 -7.75 -12.87 -0.98
CA LEU A 225 -9.13 -12.62 -1.39
C LEU A 225 -9.33 -12.42 -2.91
N GLU A 226 -8.25 -12.27 -3.66
CA GLU A 226 -8.28 -12.09 -5.12
C GLU A 226 -7.51 -13.22 -5.81
N PRO A 227 -8.20 -14.13 -6.51
CA PRO A 227 -7.58 -15.29 -7.16
C PRO A 227 -6.59 -14.96 -8.27
N ARG A 228 -6.69 -13.79 -8.91
CA ARG A 228 -5.76 -13.37 -9.99
C ARG A 228 -4.33 -13.12 -9.54
N PHE A 229 -4.07 -12.99 -8.23
CA PHE A 229 -2.71 -12.78 -7.75
C PHE A 229 -1.95 -14.11 -7.61
N HIS A 230 -0.90 -14.26 -8.40
CA HIS A 230 0.00 -15.42 -8.42
C HIS A 230 1.27 -15.17 -7.61
N LYS A 231 1.78 -13.93 -7.65
CA LYS A 231 2.97 -13.48 -6.91
C LYS A 231 2.63 -12.31 -5.99
N ALA A 232 3.17 -12.31 -4.78
CA ALA A 232 3.02 -11.17 -3.87
C ALA A 232 4.29 -10.85 -3.08
N ALA A 233 4.63 -9.56 -2.97
CA ALA A 233 5.77 -9.10 -2.18
C ALA A 233 5.34 -8.13 -1.06
N PHE A 234 5.67 -8.47 0.17
CA PHE A 234 5.31 -7.67 1.35
C PHE A 234 6.57 -7.10 2.00
N LEU A 235 6.65 -5.77 2.04
CA LEU A 235 7.78 -5.07 2.67
C LEU A 235 7.33 -4.50 4.00
N LEU A 236 8.08 -4.76 5.07
CA LEU A 236 7.83 -4.23 6.43
C LEU A 236 6.39 -4.46 6.90
N ALA A 237 5.85 -5.65 6.62
CA ALA A 237 4.45 -5.99 6.82
C ALA A 237 4.26 -7.19 7.76
N GLY A 238 3.06 -7.32 8.30
CA GLY A 238 2.69 -8.39 9.21
C GLY A 238 1.18 -8.56 9.28
N GLY A 239 0.76 -9.49 10.13
CA GLY A 239 -0.64 -9.75 10.45
C GLY A 239 -0.96 -9.29 11.86
N ASP A 240 -1.95 -9.93 12.49
CA ASP A 240 -2.36 -9.63 13.87
C ASP A 240 -2.64 -8.14 14.04
N MET A 241 -3.57 -7.61 13.26
CA MET A 241 -3.86 -6.17 13.18
C MET A 241 -4.19 -5.55 14.53
N GLY A 242 -4.89 -6.28 15.39
CA GLY A 242 -5.11 -5.88 16.78
C GLY A 242 -3.80 -5.67 17.54
N GLN A 243 -2.85 -6.60 17.40
CA GLN A 243 -1.55 -6.54 18.06
C GLN A 243 -0.67 -5.42 17.49
N VAL A 244 -0.70 -5.20 16.18
CA VAL A 244 -0.06 -4.02 15.54
C VAL A 244 -0.64 -2.74 16.11
N ALA A 245 -1.97 -2.57 16.11
CA ALA A 245 -2.63 -1.39 16.65
C ALA A 245 -2.34 -1.17 18.15
N TRP A 246 -2.21 -2.26 18.91
CA TRP A 246 -1.95 -2.17 20.34
C TRP A 246 -0.48 -1.88 20.68
N SER A 247 0.48 -2.36 19.90
CA SER A 247 1.90 -2.30 20.27
C SER A 247 2.69 -1.26 19.49
N SER A 248 2.22 -0.89 18.31
CA SER A 248 2.89 0.08 17.44
C SER A 248 2.99 1.46 18.09
N THR A 249 4.12 2.11 17.83
CA THR A 249 4.33 3.51 18.17
C THR A 249 3.48 4.45 17.30
N GLU A 250 3.23 4.10 16.03
CA GLU A 250 2.38 4.89 15.12
C GLU A 250 0.91 4.88 15.54
N MET A 251 0.47 3.81 16.21
CA MET A 251 -0.92 3.62 16.63
C MET A 251 -1.18 4.03 18.08
N ALA A 252 -0.25 4.75 18.71
CA ALA A 252 -0.36 5.18 20.10
C ALA A 252 -1.59 6.04 20.37
N GLU A 253 -1.90 6.98 19.47
CA GLU A 253 -3.07 7.86 19.62
C GLU A 253 -4.39 7.07 19.54
N LEU A 254 -4.48 6.11 18.61
CA LEU A 254 -5.63 5.20 18.53
C LEU A 254 -5.80 4.42 19.83
N ARG A 255 -4.72 3.80 20.33
CA ARG A 255 -4.75 3.01 21.56
C ARG A 255 -5.16 3.84 22.78
N GLU A 256 -4.60 5.04 22.92
CA GLU A 256 -4.91 5.96 24.01
C GLU A 256 -6.36 6.43 23.94
N HIS A 257 -6.84 6.83 22.75
CA HIS A 257 -8.22 7.20 22.53
C HIS A 257 -9.18 6.05 22.85
N TRP A 258 -8.92 4.86 22.32
CA TRP A 258 -9.70 3.65 22.57
C TRP A 258 -9.82 3.33 24.06
N THR A 259 -8.70 3.36 24.78
CA THR A 259 -8.66 3.13 26.24
C THR A 259 -9.43 4.22 26.99
N SER A 260 -9.35 5.48 26.55
CA SER A 260 -10.07 6.60 27.17
C SER A 260 -11.60 6.45 27.11
N LEU A 261 -12.11 5.68 26.14
CA LEU A 261 -13.52 5.33 26.01
C LEU A 261 -13.94 4.15 26.91
N GLY A 262 -13.02 3.63 27.73
CA GLY A 262 -13.26 2.47 28.60
C GLY A 262 -13.28 1.14 27.86
N ARG A 263 -12.81 1.10 26.61
CA ARG A 263 -12.77 -0.11 25.78
C ARG A 263 -11.53 -0.95 26.05
N THR A 264 -11.63 -2.26 25.88
CA THR A 264 -10.55 -3.22 26.18
C THR A 264 -9.66 -3.52 24.97
N LYS A 265 -8.48 -4.11 25.24
CA LYS A 265 -7.59 -4.63 24.19
C LYS A 265 -8.29 -5.69 23.34
N GLU A 266 -9.02 -6.58 23.97
CA GLU A 266 -9.72 -7.70 23.33
C GLU A 266 -10.83 -7.18 22.40
N GLU A 267 -11.57 -6.14 22.81
CA GLU A 267 -12.54 -5.48 21.93
C GLU A 267 -11.87 -4.91 20.68
N LEU A 268 -10.71 -4.24 20.82
CA LEU A 268 -9.97 -3.71 19.65
C LEU A 268 -9.55 -4.83 18.69
N PHE A 269 -9.08 -5.95 19.23
CA PHE A 269 -8.64 -7.11 18.45
C PHE A 269 -9.81 -7.68 17.65
N GLU A 270 -10.96 -7.88 18.29
CA GLU A 270 -12.16 -8.36 17.60
C GLU A 270 -12.68 -7.37 16.56
N THR A 271 -12.61 -6.07 16.82
CA THR A 271 -12.99 -5.05 15.82
C THR A 271 -12.10 -5.10 14.58
N LEU A 272 -10.79 -5.30 14.74
CA LEU A 272 -9.85 -5.32 13.61
C LEU A 272 -9.71 -6.70 12.93
N ARG A 273 -10.16 -7.78 13.58
CA ARG A 273 -10.11 -9.15 13.03
C ARG A 273 -10.67 -9.32 11.60
N PRO A 274 -11.77 -8.64 11.18
CA PRO A 274 -12.34 -8.77 9.84
C PRO A 274 -11.48 -8.22 8.69
N ILE A 275 -10.39 -7.52 9.00
CA ILE A 275 -9.43 -7.01 8.01
C ILE A 275 -8.02 -7.54 8.26
N ASP A 276 -7.87 -8.48 9.20
CA ASP A 276 -6.58 -9.07 9.50
C ASP A 276 -6.18 -10.08 8.41
N PRO A 277 -5.02 -9.91 7.75
CA PRO A 277 -4.54 -10.88 6.77
C PRO A 277 -4.44 -12.31 7.32
N VAL A 278 -4.09 -12.51 8.60
CA VAL A 278 -3.95 -13.84 9.22
C VAL A 278 -5.30 -14.58 9.28
N THR A 279 -6.41 -13.85 9.37
CA THR A 279 -7.76 -14.44 9.35
C THR A 279 -8.06 -15.16 8.02
N TYR A 280 -7.46 -14.70 6.93
CA TYR A 280 -7.78 -15.17 5.57
C TYR A 280 -6.63 -15.88 4.88
N ALA A 281 -5.41 -15.70 5.39
CA ALA A 281 -4.22 -16.39 4.91
C ALA A 281 -4.44 -17.90 4.97
N ARG A 282 -4.10 -18.56 3.87
CA ARG A 282 -4.06 -20.01 3.77
C ARG A 282 -2.67 -20.38 3.26
N PRO A 283 -2.14 -21.56 3.65
CA PRO A 283 -0.94 -22.09 3.03
C PRO A 283 -1.07 -22.00 1.50
N VAL A 284 -0.14 -21.27 0.88
CA VAL A 284 -0.27 -20.80 -0.50
C VAL A 284 0.00 -21.91 -1.51
N ALA A 285 -0.95 -22.83 -1.66
CA ALA A 285 -0.94 -23.78 -2.76
C ALA A 285 -1.06 -22.99 -4.09
N GLY A 286 0.05 -22.88 -4.82
CA GLY A 286 0.11 -22.27 -6.15
C GLY A 286 0.37 -20.76 -6.21
N ARG A 287 0.77 -20.11 -5.10
CA ARG A 287 1.21 -18.70 -5.13
C ARG A 287 2.59 -18.54 -4.52
N GLU A 288 3.38 -17.64 -5.09
CA GLU A 288 4.69 -17.30 -4.56
C GLU A 288 4.58 -16.03 -3.72
N ILE A 289 5.17 -16.07 -2.52
CA ILE A 289 5.19 -14.93 -1.60
C ILE A 289 6.64 -14.62 -1.24
N LEU A 290 6.98 -13.34 -1.29
CA LEU A 290 8.24 -12.79 -0.80
C LEU A 290 7.95 -11.82 0.35
N MET A 291 8.62 -12.00 1.48
CA MET A 291 8.59 -11.07 2.59
C MET A 291 9.95 -10.40 2.79
N LEU A 292 9.99 -9.07 2.90
CA LEU A 292 11.20 -8.31 3.21
C LEU A 292 10.93 -7.49 4.48
N ASN A 293 11.48 -7.90 5.61
CA ASN A 293 11.10 -7.38 6.92
C ASN A 293 12.30 -6.98 7.76
N ALA A 294 12.07 -6.12 8.75
CA ALA A 294 13.10 -5.64 9.67
C ALA A 294 13.05 -6.41 10.99
N SER A 295 14.19 -6.85 11.50
CA SER A 295 14.27 -7.71 12.70
C SER A 295 13.99 -6.97 14.01
N ASN A 296 14.13 -5.65 14.02
CA ASN A 296 13.92 -4.77 15.17
C ASN A 296 12.78 -3.78 14.91
N ASP A 297 11.80 -4.15 14.08
CA ASP A 297 10.68 -3.29 13.66
C ASP A 297 9.78 -2.90 14.85
N GLU A 298 9.72 -1.61 15.13
CA GLU A 298 8.96 -0.99 16.22
C GLU A 298 7.55 -0.54 15.83
N VAL A 299 7.20 -0.63 14.55
CA VAL A 299 5.90 -0.22 14.00
C VAL A 299 5.05 -1.46 13.67
N VAL A 300 5.64 -2.44 13.01
CA VAL A 300 5.07 -3.76 12.71
C VAL A 300 5.93 -4.81 13.39
N PRO A 301 5.62 -5.16 14.65
CA PRO A 301 6.49 -6.02 15.45
C PRO A 301 6.86 -7.35 14.76
N PRO A 302 8.07 -7.89 14.98
CA PRO A 302 8.51 -9.14 14.37
C PRO A 302 7.59 -10.33 14.67
N GLU A 303 6.89 -10.35 15.81
CA GLU A 303 5.89 -11.38 16.10
C GLU A 303 4.69 -11.33 15.14
N CYS A 304 4.20 -10.13 14.80
CA CYS A 304 3.12 -9.92 13.83
C CYS A 304 3.57 -10.34 12.42
N THR A 305 4.82 -10.05 12.07
CA THR A 305 5.44 -10.53 10.82
C THR A 305 5.48 -12.06 10.79
N LYS A 306 5.98 -12.69 11.85
CA LYS A 306 6.08 -14.16 11.96
C LYS A 306 4.70 -14.84 11.97
N SER A 307 3.69 -14.20 12.55
CA SER A 307 2.32 -14.71 12.52
C SER A 307 1.80 -14.81 11.09
N LEU A 308 1.94 -13.74 10.31
CA LEU A 308 1.59 -13.72 8.89
C LEU A 308 2.39 -14.75 8.08
N TRP A 309 3.70 -14.79 8.30
CA TRP A 309 4.61 -15.75 7.65
C TRP A 309 4.16 -17.20 7.87
N ARG A 310 3.83 -17.59 9.11
CA ARG A 310 3.30 -18.93 9.41
C ARG A 310 1.93 -19.16 8.78
N ALA A 311 1.04 -18.17 8.80
CA ALA A 311 -0.29 -18.28 8.23
C ALA A 311 -0.26 -18.53 6.71
N PHE A 312 0.76 -18.01 6.01
CA PHE A 312 1.02 -18.31 4.61
C PHE A 312 1.80 -19.61 4.37
N GLY A 313 2.17 -20.37 5.39
CA GLY A 313 2.94 -21.60 5.22
C GLY A 313 4.44 -21.37 5.05
N GLU A 314 4.98 -20.37 5.75
CA GLU A 314 6.41 -20.13 5.87
C GLU A 314 7.13 -19.80 4.54
N PRO A 315 6.63 -18.83 3.73
CA PRO A 315 7.25 -18.46 2.46
C PRO A 315 8.65 -17.84 2.63
N GLU A 316 9.31 -17.48 1.54
CA GLU A 316 10.61 -16.80 1.62
C GLU A 316 10.50 -15.49 2.42
N ILE A 317 11.45 -15.29 3.34
CA ILE A 317 11.57 -14.05 4.10
C ILE A 317 13.04 -13.60 4.19
N VAL A 318 13.29 -12.34 3.84
CA VAL A 318 14.56 -11.66 4.04
C VAL A 318 14.44 -10.77 5.27
N TRP A 319 15.33 -10.97 6.24
CA TRP A 319 15.42 -10.14 7.44
C TRP A 319 16.53 -9.10 7.30
N TRP A 320 16.16 -7.83 7.41
CA TRP A 320 17.08 -6.71 7.53
C TRP A 320 17.33 -6.41 9.00
N ASP A 321 18.60 -6.26 9.37
CA ASP A 321 18.98 -5.86 10.74
C ASP A 321 18.71 -4.36 10.93
N ALA A 322 17.45 -3.96 11.01
CA ALA A 322 16.95 -2.58 11.12
C ALA A 322 15.67 -2.51 11.96
N GLY A 323 15.24 -1.29 12.29
CA GLY A 323 13.86 -0.96 12.65
C GLY A 323 13.07 -0.47 11.44
N HIS A 324 11.80 -0.08 11.64
CA HIS A 324 10.86 0.22 10.55
C HIS A 324 11.38 1.31 9.61
N TYR A 325 11.80 2.45 10.18
CA TYR A 325 12.27 3.58 9.39
C TYR A 325 13.74 3.45 8.98
N THR A 326 14.56 2.79 9.81
CA THR A 326 15.99 2.59 9.48
C THR A 326 16.20 1.52 8.41
N ALA A 327 15.14 0.80 8.03
CA ALA A 327 15.12 -0.11 6.88
C ALA A 327 15.34 0.61 5.54
N VAL A 328 15.16 1.95 5.47
CA VAL A 328 15.44 2.73 4.26
C VAL A 328 16.87 2.55 3.72
N ARG A 329 17.83 2.18 4.57
CA ARG A 329 19.20 1.85 4.11
C ARG A 329 19.27 0.63 3.19
N TYR A 330 18.26 -0.23 3.25
CA TYR A 330 18.10 -1.41 2.41
C TYR A 330 17.20 -1.14 1.19
N LEU A 331 16.72 0.09 0.97
CA LEU A 331 15.77 0.40 -0.09
C LEU A 331 16.26 -0.04 -1.48
N GLY A 332 17.54 0.19 -1.81
CA GLY A 332 18.11 -0.26 -3.07
C GLY A 332 18.10 -1.79 -3.22
N GLN A 333 18.52 -2.51 -2.17
CA GLN A 333 18.49 -3.97 -2.15
C GLN A 333 17.05 -4.51 -2.23
N GLY A 334 16.12 -3.91 -1.49
CA GLY A 334 14.71 -4.30 -1.50
C GLY A 334 14.05 -4.07 -2.85
N ALA A 335 14.32 -2.94 -3.50
CA ALA A 335 13.82 -2.66 -4.85
C ALA A 335 14.32 -3.68 -5.86
N MET A 336 15.62 -4.00 -5.85
CA MET A 336 16.19 -5.03 -6.74
C MET A 336 15.60 -6.42 -6.47
N ARG A 337 15.49 -6.83 -5.20
CA ARG A 337 14.94 -8.14 -4.85
C ARG A 337 13.47 -8.28 -5.27
N VAL A 338 12.68 -7.21 -5.15
CA VAL A 338 11.28 -7.17 -5.64
C VAL A 338 11.22 -7.27 -7.16
N VAL A 339 12.10 -6.56 -7.86
CA VAL A 339 12.21 -6.63 -9.31
C VAL A 339 12.54 -8.05 -9.76
N GLU A 340 13.60 -8.67 -9.22
CA GLU A 340 13.99 -10.06 -9.50
C GLU A 340 12.85 -11.06 -9.23
N PHE A 341 12.02 -10.80 -8.22
CA PHE A 341 10.90 -11.66 -7.86
C PHE A 341 9.78 -11.66 -8.90
N PHE A 342 9.46 -10.49 -9.46
CA PHE A 342 8.39 -10.31 -10.43
C PHE A 342 8.84 -10.40 -11.89
N GLU A 343 10.15 -10.38 -12.14
CA GLU A 343 10.69 -10.55 -13.49
C GLU A 343 10.26 -11.88 -14.11
N PRO A 344 10.01 -11.91 -15.44
CA PRO A 344 9.71 -13.15 -16.13
C PRO A 344 10.91 -14.10 -16.08
N GLU A 345 10.67 -15.39 -15.88
CA GLU A 345 11.74 -16.41 -15.77
C GLU A 345 12.66 -16.47 -17.00
N SER A 346 12.15 -16.10 -18.19
CA SER A 346 12.94 -16.03 -19.43
C SER A 346 14.06 -14.99 -19.38
N ALA A 347 13.90 -13.88 -18.64
CA ALA A 347 14.91 -12.85 -18.49
C ALA A 347 16.10 -13.32 -17.64
N ASN A 348 15.84 -14.10 -16.60
CA ASN A 348 16.87 -14.69 -15.73
C ASN A 348 17.73 -15.73 -16.46
N ALA A 349 17.17 -16.44 -17.43
CA ALA A 349 17.86 -17.43 -18.25
C ALA A 349 18.81 -16.79 -19.28
N GLU A 350 18.41 -15.68 -19.92
CA GLU A 350 19.26 -14.95 -20.85
C GLU A 350 20.43 -14.25 -20.14
N GLU A 351 20.21 -13.61 -19.00
CA GLU A 351 21.26 -12.94 -18.22
C GLU A 351 22.29 -13.95 -17.68
N SER A 352 21.85 -15.13 -17.25
CA SER A 352 22.73 -16.24 -16.86
C SER A 352 23.53 -16.81 -18.04
N ALA A 353 22.93 -16.89 -19.23
CA ALA A 353 23.59 -17.37 -20.43
C ALA A 353 24.64 -16.37 -20.97
N ASP A 354 24.36 -15.08 -20.88
CA ASP A 354 25.28 -14.02 -21.31
C ASP A 354 26.44 -13.83 -20.32
N ALA A 355 26.21 -13.93 -19.01
CA ALA A 355 27.28 -13.98 -18.02
C ALA A 355 28.21 -15.20 -18.23
N ALA A 356 27.66 -16.36 -18.60
CA ALA A 356 28.44 -17.56 -18.92
C ALA A 356 29.20 -17.47 -20.27
N ARG A 357 28.82 -16.54 -21.15
CA ARG A 357 29.54 -16.23 -22.41
C ARG A 357 30.61 -15.16 -22.22
N ALA A 358 30.37 -14.18 -21.35
CA ALA A 358 31.33 -13.10 -21.04
C ALA A 358 32.52 -13.57 -20.18
N GLY A 359 32.40 -14.72 -19.51
CA GLY A 359 33.47 -15.34 -18.73
C GLY A 359 34.34 -16.36 -19.48
N ARG A 360 34.31 -16.40 -20.82
CA ARG A 360 35.12 -17.33 -21.65
C ARG A 360 36.21 -16.63 -22.44
#